data_AF-A0A7L4R350-F1
#
_entry.id   AF-A0A7L4R350-F1
#
_cell.length_a   1.000
_cell.length_b   1.000
_cell.length_c   1.000
_cell.angle_alpha   90.00
_cell.angle_beta   90.00
_cell.angle_gamma   90.00
#
_symmetry.space_group_name_H-M   'P 1'
#
loop_
_entity.id
_entity.type
_entity.pdbx_description
1 polymer ?
#
loop_
_entity_poly.entity_id
_entity_poly.type
_entity_poly.pdbx_seq_one_letter_code
_entity_poly.pdbx_strand_id
1 'polypeptide(L)'
;MAQHFGQEDVNKYKKFKKVDGATYRKVNQFLRRRTYITAREWAIARLCTDFRTRNGAEMTFIGQHLPDLVPFMQECYTPQAVNQARNSFKKKVTKSGATFFYGAMCGFFTQEELDDLLFEASEVARFLLEVERSSLDIDEEIDIEDRISDVMRSVGEAAAALLRSREEGEHGGEEGSA
;
A
#
# COMPACT_ATOMS: atom_id res chain seq x y z
N MET A 1 24.81 3.00 21.16
CA MET A 1 23.92 2.50 22.22
C MET A 1 22.81 1.71 21.56
N ALA A 2 22.64 0.44 21.93
CA ALA A 2 21.50 -0.36 21.44
C ALA A 2 20.22 0.26 22.01
N GLN A 3 19.30 0.64 21.14
CA GLN A 3 17.99 1.14 21.55
C GLN A 3 17.24 -0.02 22.22
N HIS A 4 16.91 0.13 23.49
CA HIS A 4 16.15 -0.86 24.26
C HIS A 4 14.67 -0.49 24.14
N PHE A 5 13.89 -1.36 23.50
CA PHE A 5 12.44 -1.21 23.44
C PHE A 5 11.81 -1.87 24.68
N GLY A 6 10.83 -1.21 25.31
CA GLY A 6 10.15 -1.65 26.52
C GLY A 6 8.64 -1.88 26.34
N GLN A 7 7.95 -2.22 27.44
CA GLN A 7 6.48 -2.43 27.46
C GLN A 7 5.70 -1.18 27.01
N GLU A 8 6.23 0.01 27.29
CA GLU A 8 5.65 1.30 26.86
C GLU A 8 5.65 1.44 25.34
N ASP A 9 6.67 0.92 24.65
CA ASP A 9 6.72 0.88 23.19
C ASP A 9 5.65 -0.06 22.64
N VAL A 10 5.48 -1.25 23.22
CA VAL A 10 4.43 -2.20 22.79
C VAL A 10 3.05 -1.54 22.84
N ASN A 11 2.73 -0.82 23.91
CA ASN A 11 1.43 -0.15 24.04
C ASN A 11 1.26 1.02 23.06
N LYS A 12 2.34 1.73 22.73
CA LYS A 12 2.35 2.80 21.72
C LYS A 12 2.09 2.28 20.31
N TYR A 13 2.57 1.08 19.99
CA TYR A 13 2.52 0.48 18.65
C TYR A 13 1.42 -0.57 18.48
N LYS A 14 0.52 -0.74 19.47
CA LYS A 14 -0.69 -1.57 19.34
C LYS A 14 -1.64 -0.99 18.28
N LYS A 15 -1.51 -1.49 17.05
CA LYS A 15 -2.40 -1.21 15.91
C LYS A 15 -3.42 -2.34 15.76
N PHE A 16 -4.37 -2.20 14.83
CA PHE A 16 -5.36 -3.25 14.52
C PHE A 16 -6.38 -3.57 15.63
N LYS A 17 -6.65 -2.65 16.56
CA LYS A 17 -7.70 -2.83 17.59
C LYS A 17 -9.11 -3.03 17.01
N LYS A 18 -9.41 -2.62 15.77
CA LYS A 18 -10.69 -2.94 15.06
C LYS A 18 -10.76 -4.38 14.57
N VAL A 19 -9.61 -5.04 14.46
CA VAL A 19 -9.46 -6.43 14.01
C VAL A 19 -9.37 -7.38 15.22
N ASP A 20 -9.53 -6.84 16.43
CA ASP A 20 -9.51 -7.62 17.66
C ASP A 20 -10.60 -8.70 17.64
N GLY A 21 -10.22 -9.95 17.86
CA GLY A 21 -11.08 -11.14 17.72
C GLY A 21 -11.25 -11.69 16.30
N ALA A 22 -10.74 -11.04 15.24
CA ALA A 22 -10.76 -11.61 13.90
C ALA A 22 -9.60 -12.61 13.71
N THR A 23 -9.91 -13.79 13.17
CA THR A 23 -8.88 -14.79 12.86
C THR A 23 -7.98 -14.33 11.69
N TYR A 24 -6.71 -14.70 11.70
CA TYR A 24 -5.78 -14.53 10.56
C TYR A 24 -6.42 -14.89 9.21
N ARG A 25 -7.15 -16.03 9.16
CA ARG A 25 -7.82 -16.51 7.95
C ARG A 25 -8.83 -15.48 7.38
N LYS A 26 -9.63 -14.86 8.24
CA LYS A 26 -10.62 -13.84 7.84
C LYS A 26 -9.94 -12.59 7.30
N VAL A 27 -8.92 -12.08 8.00
CA VAL A 27 -8.14 -10.92 7.56
C VAL A 27 -7.46 -11.19 6.22
N ASN A 28 -6.84 -12.36 6.08
CA ASN A 28 -6.15 -12.74 4.85
C ASN A 28 -7.13 -12.95 3.68
N GLN A 29 -8.33 -13.49 3.93
CA GLN A 29 -9.38 -13.59 2.91
C GLN A 29 -9.88 -12.20 2.49
N PHE A 30 -10.05 -11.30 3.45
CA PHE A 30 -10.44 -9.93 3.18
C PHE A 30 -9.44 -9.23 2.25
N LEU A 31 -8.15 -9.27 2.60
CA LEU A 31 -7.07 -8.67 1.81
C LEU A 31 -6.98 -9.26 0.41
N ARG A 32 -7.02 -10.59 0.29
CA ARG A 32 -6.91 -11.29 -1.01
C ARG A 32 -8.04 -10.98 -1.99
N ARG A 33 -9.20 -10.53 -1.49
CA ARG A 33 -10.32 -10.12 -2.35
C ARG A 33 -10.11 -8.75 -3.00
N ARG A 34 -9.20 -7.93 -2.47
CA ARG A 34 -9.02 -6.52 -2.87
C ARG A 34 -7.58 -6.18 -3.25
N THR A 35 -6.63 -7.02 -2.88
CA THR A 35 -5.20 -6.76 -3.02
C THR A 35 -4.43 -8.07 -3.22
N TYR A 36 -3.18 -7.97 -3.68
CA TYR A 36 -2.27 -9.10 -3.79
C TYR A 36 -1.48 -9.42 -2.51
N ILE A 37 -1.68 -8.64 -1.44
CA ILE A 37 -0.93 -8.80 -0.19
C ILE A 37 -1.64 -9.76 0.78
N THR A 38 -0.85 -10.40 1.64
CA THR A 38 -1.34 -11.25 2.73
C THR A 38 -1.48 -10.45 4.02
N ALA A 39 -2.24 -10.98 4.98
CA ALA A 39 -2.37 -10.38 6.31
C ALA A 39 -1.02 -10.17 7.01
N ARG A 40 -0.11 -11.14 6.85
CA ARG A 40 1.27 -11.05 7.34
C ARG A 40 2.04 -9.88 6.73
N GLU A 41 2.04 -9.79 5.41
CA GLU A 41 2.77 -8.74 4.69
C GLU A 41 2.24 -7.35 5.03
N TRP A 42 0.92 -7.23 5.10
CA TRP A 42 0.23 -6.00 5.48
C TRP A 42 0.60 -5.54 6.89
N ALA A 43 0.39 -6.41 7.89
CA ALA A 43 0.67 -6.08 9.28
C ALA A 43 2.14 -5.72 9.53
N ILE A 44 3.06 -6.50 8.97
CA ILE A 44 4.50 -6.27 9.14
C ILE A 44 4.95 -5.01 8.40
N ALA A 45 4.47 -4.75 7.18
CA ALA A 45 4.81 -3.52 6.46
C ALA A 45 4.35 -2.27 7.22
N ARG A 46 3.18 -2.35 7.88
CA ARG A 46 2.66 -1.26 8.71
C ARG A 46 3.53 -1.03 9.95
N LEU A 47 3.82 -2.08 10.71
CA LEU A 47 4.72 -1.97 11.86
C LEU A 47 6.09 -1.42 11.43
N CYS A 48 6.65 -1.92 10.33
CA CYS A 48 7.95 -1.44 9.83
C CYS A 48 7.97 0.01 9.34
N THR A 49 6.82 0.63 9.13
CA THR A 49 6.73 2.06 8.82
C THR A 49 6.80 2.91 10.09
N ASP A 50 6.29 2.38 11.20
CA ASP A 50 6.20 3.08 12.48
C ASP A 50 7.53 3.02 13.26
N PHE A 51 8.32 1.96 13.09
CA PHE A 51 9.65 1.82 13.68
C PHE A 51 10.72 2.35 12.72
N ARG A 52 10.98 3.66 12.71
CA ARG A 52 12.02 4.28 11.85
C ARG A 52 13.45 4.13 12.41
N THR A 53 13.89 2.94 12.77
CA THR A 53 15.27 2.73 13.28
C THR A 53 16.12 1.99 12.25
N ARG A 54 17.31 2.53 11.95
CA ARG A 54 18.18 2.03 10.86
C ARG A 54 18.92 0.73 11.21
N ASN A 55 18.76 0.21 12.42
CA ASN A 55 19.50 -0.94 12.93
C ASN A 55 18.54 -2.12 13.09
N GLY A 56 18.97 -3.35 12.76
CA GLY A 56 18.14 -4.57 12.76
C GLY A 56 17.46 -4.96 14.09
N ALA A 57 17.61 -4.15 15.14
CA ALA A 57 16.87 -4.23 16.40
C ALA A 57 15.36 -4.14 16.20
N GLU A 58 14.89 -3.36 15.23
CA GLU A 58 13.47 -3.25 14.87
C GLU A 58 12.86 -4.61 14.49
N MET A 59 13.50 -5.31 13.54
CA MET A 59 12.98 -6.59 13.04
C MET A 59 12.90 -7.62 14.17
N THR A 60 13.82 -7.53 15.11
CA THR A 60 13.84 -8.37 16.31
C THR A 60 12.69 -8.03 17.24
N PHE A 61 12.50 -6.74 17.54
CA PHE A 61 11.41 -6.28 18.39
C PHE A 61 10.03 -6.63 17.81
N ILE A 62 9.79 -6.28 16.55
CA ILE A 62 8.53 -6.59 15.85
C ILE A 62 8.27 -8.09 15.89
N GLY A 63 9.29 -8.91 15.60
CA GLY A 63 9.15 -10.36 15.58
C GLY A 63 8.80 -10.95 16.95
N GLN A 64 9.49 -10.51 18.00
CA GLN A 64 9.28 -11.01 19.37
C GLN A 64 7.91 -10.62 19.94
N HIS A 65 7.45 -9.40 19.66
CA HIS A 65 6.19 -8.86 20.21
C HIS A 65 5.02 -8.94 19.23
N LEU A 66 5.14 -9.68 18.12
CA LEU A 66 4.13 -9.70 17.07
C LEU A 66 2.70 -10.01 17.56
N PRO A 67 2.47 -11.01 18.45
CA PRO A 67 1.14 -11.28 18.97
C PRO A 67 0.56 -10.15 19.83
N ASP A 68 1.41 -9.41 20.54
CA ASP A 68 1.00 -8.28 21.37
C ASP A 68 0.69 -7.04 20.53
N LEU A 69 1.42 -6.87 19.41
CA LEU A 69 1.28 -5.76 18.48
C LEU A 69 0.10 -5.96 17.50
N VAL A 70 -0.15 -7.21 17.11
CA VAL A 70 -1.13 -7.61 16.09
C VAL A 70 -1.86 -8.88 16.58
N PRO A 71 -2.98 -8.74 17.31
CA PRO A 71 -3.61 -9.87 18.01
C PRO A 71 -4.04 -11.06 17.14
N PHE A 72 -4.29 -10.84 15.85
CA PHE A 72 -4.61 -11.91 14.91
C PHE A 72 -3.38 -12.72 14.43
N MET A 73 -2.16 -12.28 14.78
CA MET A 73 -0.89 -12.95 14.52
C MET A 73 -0.43 -13.68 15.79
N GLN A 74 -0.89 -14.90 16.00
CA GLN A 74 -0.73 -15.61 17.29
C GLN A 74 0.67 -16.14 17.59
N GLU A 75 1.62 -16.01 16.66
CA GLU A 75 2.97 -16.54 16.78
C GLU A 75 4.02 -15.42 16.66
N CYS A 76 5.09 -15.53 17.46
CA CYS A 76 6.28 -14.70 17.32
C CYS A 76 7.05 -15.06 16.05
N TYR A 77 7.68 -14.07 15.43
CA TYR A 77 8.42 -14.20 14.18
C TYR A 77 9.91 -13.97 14.40
N THR A 78 10.74 -14.64 13.59
CA THR A 78 12.18 -14.33 13.54
C THR A 78 12.40 -12.99 12.83
N PRO A 79 13.51 -12.27 13.11
CA PRO A 79 13.85 -11.05 12.38
C PRO A 79 13.88 -11.25 10.86
N GLN A 80 14.33 -12.42 10.42
CA GLN A 80 14.35 -12.82 9.02
C GLN A 80 12.94 -12.95 8.44
N ALA A 81 12.00 -13.56 9.16
CA ALA A 81 10.61 -13.66 8.72
C ALA A 81 9.93 -12.28 8.61
N VAL A 82 10.23 -11.36 9.53
CA VAL A 82 9.77 -9.96 9.46
C VAL A 82 10.32 -9.28 8.20
N ASN A 83 11.62 -9.36 7.97
CA ASN A 83 12.25 -8.75 6.80
C ASN A 83 11.73 -9.36 5.48
N GLN A 84 11.51 -10.67 5.43
CA GLN A 84 10.94 -11.34 4.25
C GLN A 84 9.53 -10.85 3.94
N ALA A 85 8.65 -10.73 4.95
CA ALA A 85 7.30 -10.21 4.77
C ALA A 85 7.31 -8.76 4.26
N ARG A 86 8.15 -7.90 4.86
CA ARG A 86 8.34 -6.51 4.41
C ARG A 86 8.82 -6.44 2.95
N ASN A 87 9.81 -7.24 2.59
CA ASN A 87 10.35 -7.25 1.23
C ASN A 87 9.34 -7.82 0.22
N SER A 88 8.56 -8.81 0.62
CA SER A 88 7.49 -9.36 -0.22
C SER A 88 6.41 -8.30 -0.50
N PHE A 89 5.98 -7.54 0.51
CA PHE A 89 5.09 -6.40 0.34
C PHE A 89 5.64 -5.40 -0.68
N LYS A 90 6.89 -4.93 -0.49
CA LYS A 90 7.52 -3.97 -1.40
C LYS A 90 7.60 -4.48 -2.84
N LYS A 91 7.99 -5.75 -3.04
CA LYS A 91 8.04 -6.36 -4.36
C LYS A 91 6.66 -6.39 -5.04
N LYS A 92 5.59 -6.67 -4.29
CA LYS A 92 4.22 -6.67 -4.82
C LYS A 92 3.77 -5.28 -5.22
N VAL A 93 4.06 -4.26 -4.42
CA VAL A 93 3.77 -2.85 -4.76
C VAL A 93 4.52 -2.46 -6.03
N THR A 94 5.83 -2.71 -6.12
CA THR A 94 6.64 -2.38 -7.30
C THR A 94 6.10 -3.06 -8.56
N LYS A 95 5.78 -4.36 -8.49
CA LYS A 95 5.23 -5.09 -9.63
C LYS A 95 3.86 -4.56 -10.05
N SER A 96 2.97 -4.32 -9.09
CA SER A 96 1.62 -3.81 -9.38
C SER A 96 1.68 -2.43 -10.03
N GLY A 97 2.54 -1.53 -9.52
CA GLY A 97 2.76 -0.21 -10.11
C GLY A 97 3.32 -0.29 -11.53
N ALA A 98 4.34 -1.14 -11.77
CA ALA A 98 4.86 -1.34 -13.12
C ALA A 98 3.80 -1.87 -14.09
N THR A 99 2.97 -2.81 -13.66
CA THR A 99 1.85 -3.34 -14.46
C THR A 99 0.78 -2.29 -14.73
N PHE A 100 0.41 -1.49 -13.73
CA PHE A 100 -0.53 -0.38 -13.88
C PHE A 100 -0.04 0.63 -14.93
N PHE A 101 1.19 1.14 -14.76
CA PHE A 101 1.75 2.12 -15.70
C PHE A 101 1.88 1.56 -17.11
N TYR A 102 2.28 0.30 -17.26
CA TYR A 102 2.32 -0.33 -18.57
C TYR A 102 0.93 -0.34 -19.24
N GLY A 103 -0.12 -0.73 -18.52
CA GLY A 103 -1.49 -0.70 -19.05
C GLY A 103 -1.97 0.70 -19.42
N ALA A 104 -1.72 1.69 -18.56
CA ALA A 104 -2.09 3.07 -18.80
C ALA A 104 -1.36 3.67 -20.02
N MET A 105 -0.04 3.48 -20.13
CA MET A 105 0.75 4.01 -21.25
C MET A 105 0.52 3.28 -22.58
N CYS A 106 0.06 2.04 -22.55
CA CYS A 106 -0.29 1.28 -23.75
C CYS A 106 -1.72 1.50 -24.23
N GLY A 107 -2.51 2.31 -23.52
CA GLY A 107 -3.90 2.59 -23.91
C GLY A 107 -4.82 1.39 -23.73
N PHE A 108 -4.49 0.48 -22.80
CA PHE A 108 -5.37 -0.65 -22.45
C PHE A 108 -6.62 -0.22 -21.68
N PHE A 109 -6.60 1.01 -21.16
CA PHE A 109 -7.70 1.66 -20.47
C PHE A 109 -7.99 2.97 -21.19
N THR A 110 -9.26 3.25 -21.40
CA THR A 110 -9.74 4.60 -21.72
C THR A 110 -9.51 5.54 -20.52
N GLN A 111 -9.67 6.85 -20.73
CA GLN A 111 -9.56 7.82 -19.63
C GLN A 111 -10.59 7.55 -18.52
N GLU A 112 -11.83 7.24 -18.89
CA GLU A 112 -12.91 6.92 -17.95
C GLU A 112 -12.60 5.64 -17.14
N GLU A 113 -12.12 4.58 -17.81
CA GLU A 113 -11.73 3.34 -17.12
C GLU A 113 -10.52 3.55 -16.18
N LEU A 114 -9.61 4.46 -16.54
CA LEU A 114 -8.48 4.81 -15.69
C LEU A 114 -8.92 5.59 -14.46
N ASP A 115 -9.87 6.52 -14.60
CA ASP A 115 -10.46 7.26 -13.49
C ASP A 115 -11.23 6.32 -12.55
N ASP A 116 -12.05 5.40 -13.09
CA ASP A 116 -12.77 4.39 -12.31
C ASP A 116 -11.80 3.46 -11.54
N LEU A 117 -10.72 3.02 -12.19
CA LEU A 117 -9.70 2.19 -11.56
C LEU A 117 -9.00 2.93 -10.42
N LEU A 118 -8.62 4.19 -10.63
CA LEU A 118 -7.96 5.02 -9.62
C LEU A 118 -8.89 5.29 -8.43
N PHE A 119 -10.18 5.50 -8.68
CA PHE A 119 -11.20 5.64 -7.64
C PHE A 119 -11.37 4.35 -6.84
N GLU A 120 -11.51 3.18 -7.48
CA GLU A 120 -11.62 1.91 -6.76
C GLU A 120 -10.36 1.63 -5.92
N ALA A 121 -9.18 1.91 -6.47
CA ALA A 121 -7.92 1.74 -5.77
C ALA A 121 -7.81 2.64 -4.53
N SER A 122 -8.27 3.89 -4.61
CA SER A 122 -8.27 4.82 -3.46
C SER A 122 -9.27 4.37 -2.38
N GLU A 123 -10.47 3.91 -2.74
CA GLU A 123 -11.46 3.37 -1.80
C GLU A 123 -10.92 2.15 -1.04
N VAL A 124 -10.27 1.21 -1.76
CA VAL A 124 -9.62 0.06 -1.14
C VAL A 124 -8.51 0.50 -0.18
N ALA A 125 -7.68 1.46 -0.58
CA ALA A 125 -6.62 1.98 0.27
C ALA A 125 -7.18 2.66 1.54
N ARG A 126 -8.24 3.47 1.41
CA ARG A 126 -8.92 4.14 2.53
C ARG A 126 -9.45 3.11 3.51
N PHE A 127 -10.16 2.09 3.02
CA PHE A 127 -10.66 1.01 3.87
C PHE A 127 -9.54 0.34 4.67
N LEU A 128 -8.40 0.06 4.04
CA LEU A 128 -7.27 -0.57 4.73
C LEU A 128 -6.70 0.31 5.84
N LEU A 129 -6.53 1.62 5.59
CA LEU A 129 -6.09 2.57 6.61
C LEU A 129 -7.09 2.67 7.76
N GLU A 130 -8.38 2.66 7.46
CA GLU A 130 -9.46 2.75 8.46
C GLU A 130 -9.46 1.55 9.41
N VAL A 131 -9.17 0.35 8.88
CA VAL A 131 -9.05 -0.89 9.66
C VAL A 131 -7.84 -0.86 10.59
N GLU A 132 -6.77 -0.17 10.23
CA GLU A 132 -5.54 -0.08 11.03
C GLU A 132 -5.68 0.78 12.30
N ARG A 133 -6.72 1.63 12.40
CA ARG A 133 -6.93 2.61 13.50
C ARG A 133 -5.67 3.44 13.79
N SER A 134 -5.15 4.15 12.79
CA SER A 134 -4.61 5.48 13.09
C SER A 134 -5.78 6.45 13.04
N SER A 135 -6.30 6.89 14.19
CA SER A 135 -7.10 8.11 14.20
C SER A 135 -6.16 9.25 13.83
N LEU A 136 -6.11 9.62 12.55
CA LEU A 136 -5.77 10.98 12.17
C LEU A 136 -6.96 11.85 12.57
N ASP A 137 -6.72 13.14 12.75
CA ASP A 137 -7.82 14.09 12.85
C ASP A 137 -8.61 14.07 11.54
N ILE A 138 -9.95 14.22 11.61
CA ILE A 138 -10.83 14.10 10.43
C ILE A 138 -10.41 15.12 9.36
N ASP A 139 -10.00 16.32 9.77
CA ASP A 139 -9.59 17.37 8.84
C ASP A 139 -8.24 17.04 8.17
N GLU A 140 -7.29 16.47 8.93
CA GLU A 140 -6.02 15.98 8.37
C GLU A 140 -6.21 14.80 7.40
N GLU A 141 -7.20 13.94 7.66
CA GLU A 141 -7.54 12.81 6.80
C GLU A 141 -8.09 13.29 5.45
N ILE A 142 -9.00 14.28 5.46
CA ILE A 142 -9.58 14.89 4.25
C ILE A 142 -8.49 15.60 3.42
N ASP A 143 -7.62 16.39 4.06
CA ASP A 143 -6.55 17.11 3.34
C ASP A 143 -5.56 16.16 2.66
N ILE A 144 -5.22 15.03 3.29
CA ILE A 144 -4.36 14.01 2.69
C ILE A 144 -5.09 13.31 1.54
N GLU A 145 -6.40 13.06 1.71
CA GLU A 145 -7.24 12.42 0.70
C GLU A 145 -7.35 13.25 -0.58
N ASP A 146 -7.63 14.55 -0.47
CA ASP A 146 -7.73 15.44 -1.62
C ASP A 146 -6.40 15.48 -2.39
N ARG A 147 -5.28 15.57 -1.67
CA ARG A 147 -3.94 15.59 -2.28
C ARG A 147 -3.60 14.28 -2.99
N ILE A 148 -3.97 13.13 -2.43
CA ILE A 148 -3.75 11.83 -3.09
C ILE A 148 -4.62 11.73 -4.35
N SER A 149 -5.88 12.11 -4.26
CA SER A 149 -6.83 12.08 -5.38
C SER A 149 -6.37 12.98 -6.54
N ASP A 150 -5.88 14.17 -6.24
CA ASP A 150 -5.35 15.10 -7.25
C ASP A 150 -4.09 14.56 -7.94
N VAL A 151 -3.18 13.94 -7.19
CA VAL A 151 -1.98 13.30 -7.79
C VAL A 151 -2.38 12.13 -8.67
N MET A 152 -3.36 11.32 -8.26
CA MET A 152 -3.86 10.21 -9.07
C MET A 152 -4.51 10.71 -10.37
N ARG A 153 -5.37 11.74 -10.30
CA ARG A 153 -5.96 12.37 -11.49
C ARG A 153 -4.88 12.89 -12.45
N SER A 154 -3.86 13.57 -11.91
CA SER A 154 -2.73 14.07 -12.70
C SER A 154 -1.97 12.96 -13.44
N VAL A 155 -1.84 11.77 -12.82
CA VAL A 155 -1.25 10.59 -13.48
C VAL A 155 -2.13 10.11 -14.63
N GLY A 156 -3.45 10.07 -14.45
CA GLY A 156 -4.40 9.72 -15.49
C GLY A 156 -4.34 10.66 -16.69
N GLU A 157 -4.34 11.96 -16.45
CA GLU A 157 -4.22 13.00 -17.48
C GLU A 157 -2.89 12.89 -18.25
N ALA A 158 -1.78 12.63 -17.55
CA ALA A 158 -0.47 12.46 -18.18
C ALA A 158 -0.41 11.21 -19.07
N ALA A 159 -1.02 10.10 -18.64
CA ALA A 159 -1.12 8.90 -19.46
C ALA A 159 -1.97 9.15 -20.72
N ALA A 160 -3.12 9.81 -20.58
CA ALA A 160 -3.98 10.16 -21.70
C ALA A 160 -3.29 11.12 -22.69
N ALA A 161 -2.51 12.09 -22.20
CA ALA A 161 -1.74 13.01 -23.05
C ALA A 161 -0.67 12.27 -23.87
N LEU A 162 0.00 11.29 -23.26
CA LEU A 162 0.99 10.45 -23.97
C LEU A 162 0.32 9.70 -25.12
N LEU A 163 -0.87 9.14 -24.91
CA LEU A 163 -1.62 8.43 -25.96
C LEU A 163 -2.02 9.35 -27.11
N ARG A 164 -2.59 10.52 -26.82
CA ARG A 164 -2.95 11.51 -27.85
C ARG A 164 -1.74 11.92 -28.71
N SER A 165 -0.58 12.15 -28.07
CA SER A 165 0.64 12.52 -28.80
C SER A 165 1.12 11.45 -29.77
N ARG A 166 0.82 10.18 -29.50
CA ARG A 166 1.14 9.06 -30.38
C ARG A 166 0.19 9.00 -31.59
N GLU A 167 -1.10 9.20 -31.38
CA GLU A 167 -2.12 9.23 -32.44
C GLU A 167 -1.87 10.38 -33.44
N GLU A 168 -1.50 11.56 -32.91
CA GLU A 168 -1.14 12.73 -33.73
C GLU A 168 0.15 12.52 -34.53
N GLY A 169 1.15 11.85 -33.94
CA GLY A 169 2.40 11.49 -34.62
C GLY A 169 2.22 10.44 -35.73
N GLU A 170 1.22 9.56 -35.60
CA GLU A 170 0.85 8.58 -36.63
C GLU A 170 0.09 9.25 -37.79
N HIS A 171 -0.76 10.26 -37.54
CA HIS A 171 -1.49 11.00 -38.60
C HIS A 171 -0.62 12.03 -39.35
N GLY A 172 0.37 12.65 -38.70
CA GLY A 172 1.28 13.61 -39.35
C GLY A 172 2.33 12.97 -40.27
N GLY A 173 2.47 11.64 -40.26
CA GLY A 173 3.41 10.89 -41.10
C GLY A 173 2.86 10.51 -42.49
N GLU A 174 1.54 10.51 -42.68
CA GLU A 174 0.91 10.08 -43.95
C GLU A 174 0.76 11.23 -44.97
N GLU A 175 0.80 12.50 -44.56
CA GLU A 175 0.69 13.65 -45.48
C GLU A 175 2.03 14.07 -46.13
N GLY A 176 3.15 13.43 -45.77
CA GLY A 176 4.50 13.76 -46.26
C GLY A 176 5.05 12.87 -47.39
N SER A 177 4.26 11.95 -47.93
CA SER A 177 4.65 11.06 -49.04
C SER A 177 3.61 11.06 -50.16
N ALA A 178 3.54 12.18 -50.88
CA ALA A 178 2.90 12.26 -52.21
C ALA A 178 3.74 13.17 -53.13
#